data_AF-A0A0R1JRQ0-F1
#
_entry.id   AF-A0A0R1JRQ0-F1
#
_cell.length_a   1.000
_cell.length_b   1.000
_cell.length_c   1.000
_cell.angle_alpha   90.00
_cell.angle_beta   90.00
_cell.angle_gamma   90.00
#
_symmetry.space_group_name_H-M   'P 1'
#
loop_
_entity.id
_entity.type
_entity.pdbx_description
1 polymer ?
#
loop_
_entity_poly.entity_id
_entity_poly.type
_entity_poly.pdbx_seq_one_letter_code
_entity_poly.pdbx_strand_id
1 'polypeptide(L)'
;MMALIKKSGSISTLMNQSFINSLSSQIQTDLTFDNLTSLAKNYRSADKTVKETHLQGHGKEIGGQDMEVMHKKELQRVTNFIRSGLDLKHADTGSAAIFTSTSDSSSSSSSSESSTTTNYGY
;
A
#
# COMPACT_ATOMS: atom_id res chain seq x y z
N MET A 1 12.31 0.02 7.37
CA MET A 1 11.96 0.86 8.53
C MET A 1 11.99 0.12 9.87
N MET A 2 11.39 -1.09 10.00
CA MET A 2 11.41 -1.86 11.26
C MET A 2 12.81 -2.07 11.87
N ALA A 3 13.84 -2.23 11.05
CA ALA A 3 15.22 -2.41 11.53
C ALA A 3 15.75 -1.21 12.33
N LEU A 4 15.37 0.03 11.98
CA LEU A 4 15.76 1.22 12.73
C LEU A 4 15.09 1.24 14.11
N ILE A 5 13.79 0.91 14.16
CA ILE A 5 13.01 0.83 15.41
C ILE A 5 13.56 -0.29 16.32
N LYS A 6 13.93 -1.45 15.77
CA LYS A 6 14.50 -2.56 16.54
C LYS A 6 15.93 -2.31 17.03
N LYS A 7 16.74 -1.57 16.25
CA LYS A 7 18.16 -1.32 16.55
C LYS A 7 18.37 -0.15 17.53
N SER A 8 17.35 0.68 17.73
CA SER A 8 17.45 1.87 18.53
C SER A 8 17.53 1.51 20.04
N GLY A 9 18.71 1.67 20.63
CA GLY A 9 19.00 1.32 22.03
C GLY A 9 18.32 2.26 23.02
N SER A 10 17.55 1.70 23.95
CA SER A 10 16.84 2.35 25.06
C SER A 10 15.86 3.49 24.67
N ILE A 11 14.59 3.32 25.07
CA ILE A 11 13.51 4.29 24.81
C ILE A 11 13.86 5.71 25.29
N SER A 12 14.62 5.81 26.37
CA SER A 12 15.00 7.09 26.98
C SER A 12 16.02 7.88 26.14
N THR A 13 16.84 7.20 25.33
CA THR A 13 17.85 7.84 24.48
C THR A 13 17.21 8.43 23.22
N LEU A 14 16.15 7.82 22.73
CA LEU A 14 15.50 8.15 21.44
C LEU A 14 14.24 8.99 21.61
N MET A 15 13.57 8.87 22.74
CA MET A 15 12.35 9.63 23.04
C MET A 15 12.65 10.79 23.98
N ASN A 16 13.87 11.34 23.89
CA ASN A 16 14.17 12.61 24.54
C ASN A 16 13.75 13.75 23.60
N GLN A 17 13.32 14.87 24.19
CA GLN A 17 12.84 16.03 23.44
C GLN A 17 13.87 16.55 22.42
N SER A 18 15.16 16.52 22.76
CA SER A 18 16.25 17.00 21.89
C SER A 18 16.36 16.19 20.60
N PHE A 19 16.27 14.86 20.67
CA PHE A 19 16.31 13.99 19.49
C PHE A 19 15.08 14.18 18.61
N ILE A 20 13.87 14.20 19.19
CA ILE A 20 12.63 14.45 18.42
C ILE A 20 12.65 15.84 17.79
N ASN A 21 13.14 16.86 18.51
CA ASN A 21 13.30 18.22 17.98
C ASN A 21 14.35 18.27 16.86
N SER A 22 15.41 17.46 16.88
CA SER A 22 16.39 17.41 15.78
C SER A 22 15.81 16.83 14.48
N LEU A 23 14.72 16.06 14.58
CA LEU A 23 14.02 15.45 13.45
C LEU A 23 12.79 16.27 13.02
N SER A 24 12.27 17.15 13.87
CA SER A 24 11.00 17.85 13.64
C SER A 24 11.06 18.82 12.45
N SER A 25 12.24 19.33 12.10
CA SER A 25 12.41 20.15 10.89
C SER A 25 12.28 19.37 9.58
N GLN A 26 12.35 18.04 9.62
CA GLN A 26 12.31 17.16 8.44
C GLN A 26 11.08 16.24 8.44
N ILE A 27 10.30 16.23 9.51
CA ILE A 27 9.14 15.36 9.69
C ILE A 27 7.92 16.20 10.01
N GLN A 28 6.88 16.08 9.18
CA GLN A 28 5.56 16.63 9.45
C GLN A 28 4.63 15.52 9.95
N THR A 29 4.03 15.72 11.12
CA THR A 29 3.12 14.76 11.76
C THR A 29 2.02 15.48 12.54
N ASP A 30 0.87 14.82 12.69
CA ASP A 30 -0.24 15.27 13.52
C ASP A 30 -0.14 14.73 14.98
N LEU A 31 1.02 14.18 15.35
CA LEU A 31 1.28 13.67 16.69
C LEU A 31 2.05 14.69 17.51
N THR A 32 1.52 15.06 18.67
CA THR A 32 2.25 15.86 19.66
C THR A 32 3.43 15.07 20.23
N PHE A 33 4.38 15.76 20.87
CA PHE A 33 5.50 15.09 21.54
C PHE A 33 5.02 14.06 22.58
N ASP A 34 4.03 14.41 23.40
CA ASP A 34 3.47 13.51 24.41
C ASP A 34 2.83 12.27 23.79
N ASN A 35 2.17 12.40 22.63
CA ASN A 35 1.61 11.27 21.88
C ASN A 35 2.73 10.34 21.42
N LEU A 36 3.82 10.89 20.87
CA LEU A 36 4.97 10.11 20.43
C LEU A 36 5.65 9.40 21.62
N THR A 37 5.86 10.10 22.74
CA THR A 37 6.42 9.52 23.97
C THR A 37 5.55 8.38 24.50
N SER A 38 4.23 8.55 24.49
CA SER A 38 3.28 7.53 24.94
C SER A 38 3.28 6.32 24.00
N LEU A 39 3.33 6.55 22.67
CA LEU A 39 3.43 5.49 21.68
C LEU A 39 4.69 4.65 21.89
N ALA A 40 5.86 5.27 22.04
CA ALA A 40 7.11 4.54 22.23
C ALA A 40 7.14 3.73 23.54
N LYS A 41 6.49 4.21 24.61
CA LYS A 41 6.37 3.48 25.88
C LYS A 41 5.40 2.31 25.78
N ASN A 42 4.20 2.54 25.23
CA ASN A 42 3.07 1.62 25.32
C ASN A 42 2.97 0.64 24.14
N TYR A 43 3.45 1.01 22.96
CA TYR A 43 3.38 0.18 21.75
C TYR A 43 4.61 -0.71 21.54
N ARG A 44 5.60 -0.66 22.45
CA ARG A 44 6.80 -1.50 22.38
C ARG A 44 6.47 -3.00 22.40
N SER A 45 5.41 -3.42 23.09
CA SER A 45 4.98 -4.83 23.11
C SER A 45 4.38 -5.32 21.79
N ALA A 46 3.95 -4.41 20.90
CA ALA A 46 3.42 -4.72 19.59
C ALA A 46 4.53 -5.00 18.55
N ASP A 47 5.81 -4.83 18.88
CA ASP A 47 6.95 -5.04 17.98
C ASP A 47 7.27 -6.53 17.71
N LYS A 48 6.69 -7.43 18.51
CA LYS A 48 6.99 -8.87 18.48
C LYS A 48 6.54 -9.53 17.17
N THR A 49 5.43 -9.06 16.61
CA THR A 49 4.89 -9.60 15.36
C THR A 49 4.36 -8.46 14.52
N VAL A 50 5.13 -8.08 13.51
CA VAL A 50 4.70 -7.14 12.49
C VAL A 50 4.32 -7.94 11.25
N LYS A 51 3.09 -7.74 10.78
CA LYS A 51 2.63 -8.25 9.49
C LYS A 51 2.64 -7.08 8.52
N GLU A 52 3.23 -7.29 7.35
CA GLU A 52 3.26 -6.30 6.28
C GLU A 52 2.37 -6.79 5.15
N THR A 53 1.68 -5.85 4.49
CA THR A 53 0.94 -6.12 3.26
C THR A 53 1.19 -4.97 2.29
N HIS A 54 1.08 -5.25 1.01
CA HIS A 54 1.04 -4.26 -0.05
C HIS A 54 -0.33 -4.30 -0.74
N LEU A 55 -0.76 -3.17 -1.29
CA LEU A 55 -1.94 -3.07 -2.13
C LEU A 55 -1.46 -3.13 -3.59
N GLN A 56 -1.82 -4.19 -4.31
CA GLN A 56 -1.27 -4.46 -5.65
C GLN A 56 -2.33 -4.38 -6.74
N GLY A 57 -2.04 -3.66 -7.82
CA GLY A 57 -2.92 -3.52 -8.98
C GLY A 57 -2.25 -3.93 -10.28
N HIS A 58 -2.87 -3.54 -11.39
CA HIS A 58 -2.33 -3.69 -12.74
C HIS A 58 -2.18 -2.33 -13.40
N GLY A 59 -1.15 -2.19 -14.24
CA GLY A 59 -0.94 -0.98 -15.03
C GLY A 59 -2.06 -0.79 -16.07
N LYS A 60 -2.55 0.44 -16.21
CA LYS A 60 -3.52 0.85 -17.23
C LYS A 60 -3.26 2.30 -17.61
N GLU A 61 -3.22 2.58 -18.90
CA GLU A 61 -3.19 3.96 -19.40
C GLU A 61 -4.60 4.58 -19.26
N ILE A 62 -4.70 5.70 -18.56
CA ILE A 62 -5.94 6.46 -18.37
C ILE A 62 -5.67 7.92 -18.72
N GLY A 63 -6.29 8.41 -19.79
CA GLY A 63 -6.09 9.80 -20.23
C GLY A 63 -4.64 10.11 -20.62
N GLY A 64 -3.95 9.16 -21.26
CA GLY A 64 -2.56 9.30 -21.70
C GLY A 64 -1.51 9.20 -20.57
N GLN A 65 -1.91 8.71 -19.39
CA GLN A 65 -1.03 8.55 -18.22
C GLN A 65 -1.10 7.13 -17.69
N ASP A 66 0.06 6.57 -17.33
CA ASP A 66 0.15 5.24 -16.72
C ASP A 66 -0.31 5.28 -15.26
N MET A 67 -1.35 4.50 -14.96
CA MET A 67 -1.96 4.39 -13.64
C MET A 67 -1.97 2.94 -13.17
N GLU A 68 -1.92 2.72 -11.87
CA GLU A 68 -2.14 1.39 -11.28
C GLU A 68 -3.59 1.25 -10.81
N VAL A 69 -4.31 0.29 -11.38
CA VAL A 69 -5.74 0.06 -11.11
C VAL A 69 -5.90 -1.20 -10.25
N MET A 70 -6.65 -1.05 -9.16
CA MET A 70 -6.86 -2.08 -8.16
C MET A 70 -8.16 -2.85 -8.43
N HIS A 71 -8.12 -4.18 -8.33
CA HIS A 71 -9.36 -4.98 -8.36
C HIS A 71 -10.14 -4.86 -7.04
N LYS A 72 -11.47 -4.89 -7.11
CA LYS A 72 -12.34 -4.77 -5.92
C LYS A 72 -12.03 -5.82 -4.84
N LYS A 73 -11.73 -7.06 -5.25
CA LYS A 73 -11.34 -8.14 -4.33
C LYS A 73 -10.08 -7.80 -3.53
N GLU A 74 -9.11 -7.15 -4.16
CA GLU A 74 -7.85 -6.79 -3.54
C GLU A 74 -8.03 -5.63 -2.55
N LEU A 75 -8.82 -4.62 -2.91
CA LEU A 75 -9.22 -3.56 -2.00
C LEU A 75 -9.94 -4.10 -0.76
N GLN A 76 -10.82 -5.10 -0.94
CA GLN A 76 -11.46 -5.78 0.17
C GLN A 76 -10.46 -6.55 1.05
N ARG A 77 -9.48 -7.24 0.45
CA ARG A 77 -8.43 -7.96 1.19
C ARG A 77 -7.64 -7.01 2.09
N VAL A 78 -7.21 -5.86 1.55
CA VAL A 78 -6.46 -4.86 2.32
C VAL A 78 -7.34 -4.18 3.37
N THR A 79 -8.61 -3.89 3.04
CA THR A 79 -9.58 -3.38 4.02
C THR A 79 -9.72 -4.33 5.21
N ASN A 80 -9.86 -5.64 4.94
CA ASN A 80 -9.96 -6.65 5.98
C ASN A 80 -8.67 -6.74 6.81
N PHE A 81 -7.51 -6.65 6.18
CA PHE A 81 -6.21 -6.63 6.87
C PHE A 81 -6.11 -5.44 7.85
N ILE A 82 -6.43 -4.23 7.40
CA ILE A 82 -6.37 -3.02 8.24
C ILE A 82 -7.37 -3.13 9.39
N ARG A 83 -8.63 -3.51 9.10
CA ARG A 83 -9.68 -3.60 10.12
C ARG A 83 -9.38 -4.67 11.17
N SER A 84 -8.83 -5.81 10.75
CA SER A 84 -8.36 -6.84 11.69
C SER A 84 -7.23 -6.33 12.58
N GLY A 85 -6.32 -5.50 12.07
CA GLY A 85 -5.23 -4.90 12.86
C GLY A 85 -5.72 -3.85 13.87
N LEU A 86 -6.88 -3.25 13.62
CA LEU A 86 -7.52 -2.25 14.49
C LEU A 86 -8.62 -2.85 15.39
N ASP A 87 -8.80 -4.17 15.39
CA ASP A 87 -9.88 -4.89 16.09
C ASP A 87 -11.29 -4.41 15.72
N LEU A 88 -11.50 -4.08 14.44
CA LEU A 88 -12.78 -3.60 13.92
C LEU A 88 -13.53 -4.73 13.20
N LYS A 89 -14.86 -4.74 13.37
CA LYS A 89 -15.76 -5.65 12.63
C LYS A 89 -15.62 -5.49 11.12
N HIS A 90 -15.94 -6.52 10.34
CA HIS A 90 -15.94 -6.46 8.88
C HIS A 90 -16.73 -5.25 8.34
N ALA A 91 -16.22 -4.64 7.26
CA ALA A 91 -16.91 -3.64 6.49
C ALA A 91 -16.50 -3.76 5.01
N ASP A 92 -17.40 -3.38 4.11
CA ASP A 92 -17.10 -3.37 2.69
C ASP A 92 -16.10 -2.27 2.35
N THR A 93 -15.23 -2.55 1.37
CA THR A 93 -14.24 -1.59 0.88
C THR A 93 -14.91 -0.36 0.26
N GLY A 94 -14.29 0.80 0.46
CA GLY A 94 -14.79 2.07 -0.05
C GLY A 94 -14.73 2.22 -1.58
N SER A 95 -15.25 3.35 -2.07
CA SER A 95 -15.38 3.67 -3.51
C SER A 95 -14.22 4.49 -4.09
N ALA A 96 -13.12 4.64 -3.34
CA ALA A 96 -12.00 5.52 -3.73
C ALA A 96 -11.21 5.02 -4.96
N ALA A 97 -11.38 3.75 -5.35
CA ALA A 97 -10.69 3.19 -6.50
C ALA A 97 -11.45 3.46 -7.81
N ILE A 98 -10.68 3.61 -8.89
CA ILE A 98 -11.25 3.72 -10.24
C ILE A 98 -11.69 2.33 -10.71
N PHE A 99 -12.99 2.09 -10.68
CA PHE A 99 -13.60 0.92 -11.29
C PHE A 99 -14.04 1.32 -12.70
N THR A 100 -13.25 1.02 -13.72
CA THR A 100 -13.64 1.33 -15.10
C THR A 100 -14.80 0.40 -15.50
N SER A 101 -16.03 0.85 -15.35
CA SER A 101 -17.20 0.30 -16.06
C SER A 101 -17.37 1.06 -17.37
N THR A 102 -16.30 1.12 -18.16
CA THR A 102 -16.35 1.66 -19.51
C THR A 102 -16.33 0.45 -20.42
N SER A 103 -17.44 0.22 -21.13
CA SER A 103 -17.43 -0.56 -22.35
C SER A 103 -16.34 0.04 -23.22
N ASP A 104 -15.16 -0.57 -23.22
CA ASP A 104 -14.12 -0.26 -24.19
C ASP A 104 -14.67 -0.72 -25.54
N SER A 105 -15.49 0.12 -26.17
CA SER A 105 -15.62 0.16 -27.62
C SER A 105 -14.31 0.75 -28.16
N SER A 106 -13.21 0.04 -27.94
CA SER A 106 -12.00 0.19 -28.73
C SER A 106 -12.24 -0.57 -30.02
N SER A 107 -12.75 0.14 -31.02
CA SER A 107 -12.58 -0.24 -32.41
C SER A 107 -11.08 -0.26 -32.72
N SER A 108 -10.40 -1.36 -32.45
CA SER A 108 -9.08 -1.63 -33.01
C SER A 108 -9.28 -2.25 -34.39
N SER A 109 -9.27 -1.37 -35.39
CA SER A 109 -8.99 -1.72 -36.77
C SER A 109 -7.55 -2.20 -36.94
N SER A 110 -7.36 -3.05 -37.95
CA SER A 110 -6.09 -3.60 -38.51
C SER A 110 -5.57 -4.85 -37.79
N SER A 111 -5.11 -5.90 -38.48
CA SER A 111 -4.87 -6.13 -39.90
C SER A 111 -4.69 -7.63 -40.12
N SER A 112 -5.19 -8.14 -41.26
CA SER A 112 -4.92 -9.48 -41.72
C SER A 112 -3.42 -9.71 -41.93
N GLU A 113 -2.82 -10.60 -41.16
CA GLU A 113 -1.55 -11.24 -41.52
C GLU A 113 -1.81 -12.73 -41.74
N SER A 114 -1.88 -13.08 -43.03
CA SER A 114 -1.94 -14.45 -43.53
C SER A 114 -0.61 -15.14 -43.26
N SER A 115 -0.60 -16.10 -42.34
CA SER A 115 0.54 -17.02 -42.16
C SER A 115 0.20 -18.38 -42.76
N THR A 116 0.71 -18.64 -43.96
CA THR A 116 0.62 -19.96 -44.62
C THR A 116 1.39 -20.98 -43.80
N THR A 117 0.68 -21.93 -43.17
CA THR A 117 1.29 -23.15 -42.62
C THR A 117 1.67 -24.07 -43.78
N THR A 118 2.96 -24.11 -44.16
CA THR A 118 3.50 -25.19 -44.98
C THR A 118 3.86 -26.38 -44.08
N ASN A 119 2.98 -27.38 -44.16
CA ASN A 119 3.14 -28.73 -43.65
C ASN A 119 4.27 -29.45 -44.42
N TYR A 120 5.24 -30.02 -43.70
CA TYR A 120 6.05 -31.12 -44.22
C TYR A 120 6.15 -32.22 -43.15
N GLY A 121 5.43 -33.29 -43.41
CA GLY A 121 5.61 -34.60 -42.79
C GLY A 121 6.38 -35.54 -43.72
N TYR A 122 7.13 -36.42 -43.07
CA TYR A 122 8.10 -37.44 -43.54
C TYR A 122 9.51 -36.93 -43.87
#